data_AF-A0A9X5XCU6-F1
#
_entry.id   AF-A0A9X5XCU6-F1
#
_cell.length_a   1.000
_cell.length_b   1.000
_cell.length_c   1.000
_cell.angle_alpha   90.00
_cell.angle_beta   90.00
_cell.angle_gamma   90.00
#
_symmetry.space_group_name_H-M   'P 1'
#
loop_
_entity.id
_entity.type
_entity.pdbx_description
1 polymer ?
#
loop_
_entity_poly.entity_id
_entity_poly.type
_entity_poly.pdbx_seq_one_letter_code
_entity_poly.pdbx_strand_id
1 'polypeptide(L)' 'MLLRLNTADGRPLHEQVAGAIRRAIAEGECGPGDRLPPARDLSQALDVNVNTVLRGLRALRDEGVLELR' A
#
# COMPACT_ATOMS: atom_id res chain seq x y z
N MET A 1 -1.49 -1.84 -11.49
CA MET A 1 -1.58 -0.95 -10.33
C MET A 1 -0.43 0.04 -10.34
N LEU A 2 -0.70 1.35 -10.36
CA LEU A 2 0.33 2.38 -10.39
C LEU A 2 0.29 3.17 -9.08
N LEU A 3 0.86 2.61 -8.01
CA LEU A 3 0.93 3.28 -6.72
C LEU A 3 1.88 4.48 -6.80
N ARG A 4 1.47 5.61 -6.24
CA ARG A 4 2.31 6.82 -6.13
C ARG A 4 2.22 7.40 -4.73
N LEU A 5 3.37 7.83 -4.22
CA LEU A 5 3.51 8.56 -2.95
C LEU A 5 3.73 10.04 -3.24
N ASN A 6 3.42 10.90 -2.27
CA ASN A 6 3.65 12.33 -2.37
C ASN A 6 4.69 12.73 -1.31
N THR A 7 5.92 12.96 -1.72
CA THR A 7 7.00 13.35 -0.80
C THR A 7 6.84 14.74 -0.19
N ALA A 8 5.96 15.58 -0.77
CA ALA A 8 5.58 16.87 -0.19
C ALA A 8 4.45 16.75 0.85
N ASP A 9 3.82 15.58 0.97
CA ASP A 9 2.85 15.28 2.02
C ASP A 9 3.60 15.01 3.33
N GLY A 10 3.26 15.77 4.38
CA GLY A 10 3.88 15.66 5.71
C GLY A 10 3.52 14.38 6.47
N ARG A 11 2.59 13.57 5.96
CA ARG A 11 2.25 12.28 6.57
C ARG A 11 3.38 11.27 6.45
N PRO A 12 3.56 10.40 7.46
CA PRO A 12 4.51 9.29 7.40
C PRO A 12 4.34 8.42 6.15
N LEU A 13 5.45 7.98 5.54
CA LEU A 13 5.43 7.19 4.31
C LEU A 13 4.57 5.92 4.40
N HIS A 14 4.46 5.27 5.56
CA HIS A 14 3.63 4.08 5.72
C HIS A 14 2.13 4.39 5.61
N GLU A 15 1.69 5.57 6.06
CA GLU A 15 0.32 6.06 5.87
C GLU A 15 0.06 6.41 4.41
N GLN A 16 1.08 6.98 3.73
CA GLN A 16 0.97 7.27 2.30
C GLN A 16 0.88 5.98 1.47
N VAL A 17 1.64 4.93 1.81
CA VAL A 17 1.53 3.60 1.18
C VAL A 17 0.12 3.04 1.37
N ALA A 18 -0.41 3.05 2.59
CA ALA A 18 -1.77 2.60 2.87
C ALA A 18 -2.80 3.40 2.04
N GLY A 19 -2.65 4.73 2.00
CA GLY A 19 -3.49 5.60 1.18
C GLY A 19 -3.43 5.32 -0.30
N ALA A 20 -2.25 5.03 -0.86
CA ALA A 20 -2.10 4.69 -2.27
C ALA A 20 -2.82 3.38 -2.61
N ILE A 21 -2.72 2.37 -1.76
CA ILE A 21 -3.40 1.09 -1.95
C ILE A 21 -4.92 1.25 -1.83
N ARG A 22 -5.43 2.02 -0.85
CA ARG A 22 -6.87 2.30 -0.75
C ARG A 22 -7.40 2.98 -2.01
N ARG A 23 -6.66 3.94 -2.57
CA ARG A 23 -7.05 4.60 -3.83
C ARG A 23 -7.11 3.61 -4.98
N ALA A 24 -6.09 2.77 -5.15
CA ALA A 24 -6.08 1.75 -6.20
C ALA A 24 -7.27 0.78 -6.08
N ILE A 25 -7.66 0.39 -4.86
CA ILE A 25 -8.86 -0.43 -4.63
C ILE A 25 -10.14 0.35 -4.99
N ALA A 26 -10.26 1.60 -4.54
CA ALA A 26 -11.43 2.45 -4.83
C ALA A 26 -11.59 2.76 -6.32
N GLU A 27 -10.50 2.83 -7.06
CA GLU A 27 -10.45 3.02 -8.52
C GLU A 27 -10.69 1.71 -9.30
N GLY A 28 -10.80 0.56 -8.61
CA GLY A 28 -11.03 -0.74 -9.22
C GLY A 28 -9.79 -1.38 -9.83
N GLU A 29 -8.58 -0.88 -9.54
CA GLU A 29 -7.32 -1.50 -9.99
C GLU A 29 -6.99 -2.79 -9.23
N CYS A 30 -7.60 -2.99 -8.06
CA CYS A 30 -7.51 -4.20 -7.23
C CYS A 30 -8.87 -4.48 -6.59
N GLY A 31 -9.43 -5.66 -6.86
CA GLY A 31 -10.71 -6.10 -6.33
C GLY A 31 -10.61 -7.10 -5.18
N PRO A 32 -11.74 -7.45 -4.54
CA PRO A 32 -11.80 -8.52 -3.56
C PRO A 32 -11.29 -9.85 -4.15
N GLY A 33 -10.34 -10.49 -3.45
CA GLY A 33 -9.73 -11.75 -3.89
C GLY A 33 -8.46 -11.57 -4.74
N ASP A 34 -8.19 -10.37 -5.25
CA ASP A 34 -6.93 -10.08 -5.92
C ASP A 34 -5.76 -10.09 -4.93
N ARG A 35 -4.61 -10.57 -5.41
CA ARG A 35 -3.38 -10.56 -4.63
C ARG A 35 -2.62 -9.28 -4.93
N LEU A 36 -2.28 -8.54 -3.88
CA LEU A 36 -1.29 -7.48 -3.99
C LEU A 36 0.08 -8.07 -4.34
N PRO A 37 0.93 -7.30 -5.06
CA PRO A 37 2.33 -7.66 -5.23
C PRO A 37 3.03 -7.87 -3.87
N PRO A 38 4.05 -8.73 -3.81
CA PRO A 38 4.89 -8.88 -2.63
C PRO A 38 5.40 -7.54 -2.10
N ALA A 39 5.59 -7.42 -0.78
CA ALA A 39 6.06 -6.18 -0.17
C ALA A 39 7.42 -5.69 -0.72
N ARG A 40 8.26 -6.60 -1.23
CA ARG A 40 9.53 -6.27 -1.89
C ARG A 40 9.30 -5.59 -3.24
N ASP A 41 8.36 -6.07 -4.02
CA ASP A 41 8.04 -5.53 -5.34
C ASP A 41 7.37 -4.16 -5.19
N LEU A 42 6.47 -4.03 -4.22
CA LEU A 42 5.88 -2.74 -3.85
C LEU A 42 6.95 -1.74 -3.37
N SER A 43 7.91 -2.20 -2.57
CA SER A 43 9.02 -1.39 -2.08
C SER A 43 9.88 -0.85 -3.22
N GLN A 44 10.19 -1.69 -4.21
CA GLN A 44 10.93 -1.28 -5.40
C GLN A 44 10.12 -0.32 -6.27
N ALA A 45 8.84 -0.61 -6.50
CA ALA A 45 7.97 0.23 -7.32
C ALA A 45 7.72 1.62 -6.71
N LEU A 46 7.69 1.70 -5.38
CA LEU A 46 7.43 2.93 -4.64
C LEU A 46 8.69 3.66 -4.19
N ASP A 47 9.87 3.07 -4.39
CA ASP A 47 11.16 3.54 -3.87
C ASP A 47 11.13 3.87 -2.36
N VAL A 48 10.61 2.92 -1.56
CA VAL A 48 10.56 3.05 -0.09
C VAL A 48 11.05 1.79 0.59
N ASN A 49 11.46 1.91 1.86
CA ASN A 49 11.89 0.77 2.66
C ASN A 49 10.79 -0.31 2.77
N VAL A 50 11.15 -1.58 2.63
CA VAL A 50 10.22 -2.73 2.76
C VAL A 50 9.46 -2.69 4.10
N ASN A 51 10.09 -2.27 5.21
CA ASN A 51 9.41 -2.16 6.50
C ASN A 51 8.33 -1.08 6.50
N THR A 52 8.51 0.00 5.74
CA THR A 52 7.49 1.04 5.54
C THR A 52 6.28 0.47 4.80
N VAL A 53 6.52 -0.33 3.76
CA VAL A 53 5.45 -1.04 3.04
C VAL A 53 4.70 -1.99 3.98
N LEU A 54 5.43 -2.83 4.71
CA LEU A 54 4.84 -3.77 5.66
C LEU A 54 4.02 -3.06 6.75
N ARG A 55 4.45 -1.89 7.23
CA ARG A 55 3.66 -1.07 8.17
C ARG A 55 2.36 -0.58 7.53
N GLY A 56 2.39 -0.10 6.29
CA GLY A 56 1.19 0.31 5.56
C GLY A 56 0.23 -0.86 5.33
N LEU A 57 0.75 -2.03 4.92
CA LEU A 57 -0.05 -3.24 4.74
C LEU A 57 -0.68 -3.74 6.04
N ARG A 58 0.04 -3.65 7.16
CA ARG A 58 -0.50 -3.98 8.49
C ARG A 58 -1.63 -3.04 8.90
N ALA A 59 -1.48 -1.74 8.67
CA ALA A 59 -2.55 -0.77 8.95
C ALA A 59 -3.82 -1.12 8.15
N LEU A 60 -3.69 -1.45 6.86
CA LEU A 60 -4.83 -1.86 6.03
C LEU A 60 -5.46 -3.18 6.48
N ARG A 61 -4.67 -4.12 6.99
CA ARG A 61 -5.19 -5.34 7.63
C ARG A 61 -5.96 -5.00 8.89
N ASP A 62 -5.42 -4.15 9.74
CA ASP A 62 -6.05 -3.76 11.01
C ASP A 62 -7.34 -2.97 10.77
N GLU A 63 -7.44 -2.24 9.64
CA GLU A 63 -8.65 -1.59 9.12
C GLU A 63 -9.66 -2.57 8.48
N GLY A 64 -9.30 -3.84 8.28
CA GLY A 64 -10.14 -4.85 7.60
C GLY A 64 -10.20 -4.72 6.07
N VAL A 65 -9.34 -3.89 5.47
CA VAL A 65 -9.27 -3.67 4.02
C VAL A 65 -8.52 -4.82 3.32
N LEU A 66 -7.54 -5.42 3.99
CA LEU A 66 -6.72 -6.52 3.47
C LEU A 66 -6.66 -7.68 4.44
N GLU A 67 -6.36 -8.87 3.91
CA GLU A 67 -5.89 -10.00 4.69
C GLU A 67 -4.43 -10.31 4.34
N LEU A 68 -3.59 -10.48 5.36
CA LEU A 68 -2.22 -10.98 5.19
C LEU A 68 -2.26 -12.51 5.33
N ARG A 69 -1.95 -13.21 4.25
CA ARG A 69 -1.83 -14.67 4.19
C ARG A 69 -0.41 -15.08 3.82
#